data_AF-A0A6M3JEF7-F1
#
_entry.id   AF-A0A6M3JEF7-F1
#
_cell.length_a   1.000
_cell.length_b   1.000
_cell.length_c   1.000
_cell.angle_alpha   90.00
_cell.angle_beta   90.00
_cell.angle_gamma   90.00
#
_symmetry.space_group_name_H-M   'P 1'
#
loop_
_entity.id
_entity.type
_entity.pdbx_description
1 polymer ?
#
loop_
_entity_poly.entity_id
_entity_poly.type
_entity_poly.pdbx_seq_one_letter_code
_entity_poly.pdbx_strand_id
1 'polypeptide(L)' 'MSRRDRFVVDYDLPADYRRKRFYRAIARYLRERGSEGTAWSTGSVVWTDDEGFAWEVYRQARKVGGVAHVWRAERVDREL' A
#
# COMPACT_ATOMS: atom_id res chain seq x y z
N MET A 1 -10.63 -23.28 -0.45
CA MET A 1 -9.97 -22.08 -1.03
C MET A 1 -9.72 -21.10 0.09
N SER A 2 -8.45 -20.81 0.41
CA SER A 2 -8.10 -19.81 1.43
C SER A 2 -8.55 -18.43 0.95
N ARG A 3 -9.28 -17.70 1.80
CA ARG A 3 -9.69 -16.32 1.55
C ARG A 3 -8.43 -15.47 1.53
N ARG A 4 -7.99 -15.01 0.35
CA ARG A 4 -6.93 -13.99 0.26
C ARG A 4 -7.53 -12.71 0.82
N ASP A 5 -7.03 -12.27 1.97
CA ASP A 5 -7.39 -10.97 2.52
C ASP A 5 -6.80 -9.89 1.61
N ARG A 6 -7.67 -9.02 1.11
CA ARG A 6 -7.27 -7.85 0.34
C ARG A 6 -7.05 -6.69 1.29
N PHE A 7 -5.95 -5.98 1.12
CA PHE A 7 -5.62 -4.78 1.87
C PHE A 7 -5.67 -3.56 0.95
N VAL A 8 -6.18 -2.45 1.50
CA VAL A 8 -6.14 -1.14 0.87
C VAL A 8 -5.35 -0.20 1.76
N VAL A 9 -4.44 0.55 1.16
CA VAL A 9 -3.67 1.59 1.86
C VAL A 9 -3.91 2.91 1.15
N ASP A 10 -4.61 3.84 1.78
CA ASP A 10 -4.62 5.23 1.37
C ASP A 10 -3.52 5.99 2.09
N TYR A 11 -2.92 6.96 1.41
CA TYR A 11 -1.89 7.79 1.98
C TYR A 11 -1.89 9.18 1.37
N ASP A 12 -1.60 10.20 2.16
CA ASP A 12 -1.32 11.54 1.69
C ASP A 12 0.11 11.93 2.05
N LEU A 13 0.82 12.51 1.08
CA LEU A 13 2.26 12.77 1.19
C LEU A 13 2.53 14.27 1.03
N PRO A 14 3.49 14.84 1.79
CA PRO A 14 3.94 16.20 1.57
C PRO A 14 4.36 16.44 0.12
N ALA A 15 3.95 17.57 -0.46
CA ALA A 15 4.18 17.89 -1.87
C ALA A 15 5.63 18.30 -2.21
N ASP A 16 6.62 17.81 -1.46
CA ASP A 16 8.04 18.16 -1.59
C ASP A 16 8.93 16.93 -1.94
N TYR A 17 10.24 17.04 -1.71
CA TYR A 17 11.21 15.99 -2.01
C TYR A 17 10.97 14.68 -1.23
N ARG A 18 10.25 14.72 -0.10
CA ARG A 18 9.98 13.57 0.76
C ARG A 18 9.08 12.55 0.06
N ARG A 19 8.13 13.01 -0.77
CA ARG A 19 7.31 12.16 -1.64
C ARG A 19 8.15 11.33 -2.62
N LYS A 20 9.23 11.90 -3.19
CA LYS A 20 10.16 11.13 -4.03
C LYS A 20 10.92 10.06 -3.23
N ARG A 21 11.26 10.34 -1.96
CA ARG A 21 11.90 9.34 -1.08
C ARG A 21 10.98 8.17 -0.79
N PHE A 22 9.70 8.43 -0.54
CA PHE A 22 8.68 7.39 -0.40
C PHE A 22 8.64 6.47 -1.62
N TYR A 23 8.42 7.01 -2.83
CA TYR A 23 8.33 6.17 -4.03
C TYR A 23 9.60 5.36 -4.31
N ARG A 24 10.78 5.91 -4.03
CA ARG A 24 12.05 5.16 -4.15
C ARG A 24 12.13 3.99 -3.16
N ALA A 25 11.66 4.17 -1.94
CA ALA A 25 11.63 3.10 -0.94
C ALA A 25 10.68 1.97 -1.35
N ILE A 26 9.49 2.32 -1.84
CA ILE A 26 8.51 1.35 -2.35
C ILE A 26 9.06 0.60 -3.57
N ALA A 27 9.64 1.31 -4.55
CA ALA A 27 10.25 0.67 -5.72
C ALA A 27 11.44 -0.23 -5.36
N ARG A 28 12.19 0.07 -4.30
CA ARG A 28 13.23 -0.82 -3.79
C ARG A 28 12.63 -2.08 -3.16
N TYR A 29 11.63 -1.92 -2.29
CA TYR A 29 10.95 -3.04 -1.65
C TYR A 29 10.39 -4.04 -2.67
N LEU A 30 9.70 -3.54 -3.71
CA LEU A 30 9.11 -4.38 -4.75
C LEU A 30 10.17 -5.16 -5.55
N ARG A 31 11.30 -4.51 -5.89
CA ARG A 31 12.43 -5.16 -6.57
C ARG A 31 13.07 -6.26 -5.74
N GLU A 32 13.32 -6.01 -4.45
CA GLU A 32 13.93 -6.97 -3.53
C GLU A 32 13.03 -8.21 -3.29
N ARG A 33 11.72 -8.06 -3.44
CA ARG A 33 10.71 -9.11 -3.21
C ARG A 33 10.21 -9.78 -4.50
N GLY A 34 10.74 -9.42 -5.67
CA GLY A 34 10.28 -9.93 -6.96
C GLY A 34 8.78 -9.70 -7.23
N SER A 35 8.21 -8.67 -6.62
CA SER A 35 6.76 -8.47 -6.50
C SER A 35 6.25 -7.32 -7.39
N GLU A 36 6.88 -7.12 -8.55
CA GLU A 36 6.63 -5.97 -9.43
C GLU A 36 5.19 -5.91 -10.00
N GLY A 37 4.39 -6.97 -9.85
CA GLY A 37 2.99 -7.06 -10.32
C GLY A 37 1.92 -7.24 -9.23
N THR A 38 2.25 -7.20 -7.94
CA THR A 38 1.28 -7.53 -6.87
C THR A 38 0.42 -6.37 -6.38
N ALA A 39 0.61 -5.17 -6.93
CA ALA A 39 -0.06 -3.96 -6.45
C ALA A 39 -0.63 -3.10 -7.57
N TRP A 40 -1.89 -2.69 -7.41
CA TRP A 40 -2.48 -1.61 -8.19
C TRP A 40 -2.36 -0.30 -7.40
N SER A 41 -1.77 0.73 -8.00
CA SER A 41 -1.59 2.04 -7.38
C SER A 41 -2.23 3.12 -8.24
N THR A 42 -3.14 3.89 -7.64
CA THR A 42 -3.70 5.10 -8.25
C THR A 42 -3.45 6.25 -7.31
N GLY A 43 -2.57 7.18 -7.71
CA GLY A 43 -2.41 8.53 -7.14
C GLY A 43 -2.86 8.71 -5.69
N SER A 44 -2.22 8.01 -4.74
CA SER A 44 -2.45 8.01 -3.28
C SER A 44 -3.20 6.80 -2.66
N VAL A 45 -3.53 5.77 -3.45
CA VAL A 45 -4.11 4.52 -2.92
C VAL A 45 -3.36 3.31 -3.49
N VAL A 46 -3.09 2.31 -2.65
CA VAL A 46 -2.54 1.00 -3.02
C VAL A 46 -3.53 -0.10 -2.67
N TRP A 47 -3.76 -1.03 -3.59
CA TRP A 47 -4.49 -2.27 -3.37
C TRP A 47 -3.56 -3.47 -3.51
N THR A 48 -3.54 -4.37 -2.52
CA THR A 48 -2.63 -5.53 -2.49
C THR A 48 -3.23 -6.74 -1.74
N ASP A 49 -2.86 -7.96 -2.13
CA ASP A 49 -3.11 -9.19 -1.36
C ASP A 49 -1.95 -9.50 -0.38
N ASP A 50 -0.85 -8.76 -0.46
CA ASP A 50 0.33 -8.89 0.40
C ASP A 50 0.22 -7.92 1.59
N GLU A 51 -0.09 -8.48 2.77
CA GLU A 51 -0.15 -7.74 4.04
C GLU A 51 1.19 -7.06 4.38
N GLY A 52 2.31 -7.73 4.12
CA GLY A 52 3.64 -7.18 4.37
C GLY A 52 3.90 -5.95 3.51
N PHE A 53 3.47 -5.99 2.24
CA PHE A 53 3.54 -4.82 1.36
C PHE A 53 2.62 -3.69 1.84
N ALA A 54 1.40 -3.99 2.28
CA ALA A 54 0.48 -2.99 2.82
C ALA A 54 1.09 -2.22 4.01
N TRP A 55 1.66 -2.95 4.97
CA TRP A 55 2.34 -2.36 6.11
C TRP A 55 3.63 -1.62 5.73
N GLU A 56 4.34 -2.06 4.70
CA GLU A 56 5.49 -1.31 4.19
C GLU A 56 5.08 0.06 3.63
N VAL A 57 4.02 0.10 2.81
CA VAL A 57 3.47 1.36 2.29
C VAL A 57 3.11 2.30 3.44
N TYR A 58 2.35 1.81 4.42
CA TYR A 58 2.01 2.58 5.62
C TYR A 58 3.25 3.12 6.33
N ARG A 59 4.23 2.27 6.65
CA ARG A 59 5.44 2.68 7.38
C ARG A 59 6.23 3.74 6.62
N GLN A 60 6.42 3.57 5.31
CA GLN A 60 7.18 4.53 4.51
C GLN A 60 6.43 5.86 4.37
N ALA A 61 5.11 5.84 4.22
CA ALA A 61 4.30 7.06 4.16
C ALA A 61 4.40 7.85 5.47
N ARG A 62 4.23 7.18 6.62
CA ARG A 62 4.38 7.80 7.95
C ARG A 62 5.81 8.32 8.18
N LYS A 63 6.83 7.58 7.75
CA LYS A 63 8.25 7.97 7.89
C LYS A 63 8.59 9.28 7.17
N VAL A 64 7.93 9.58 6.05
CA VAL A 64 8.15 10.83 5.31
C VAL A 64 7.27 11.99 5.79
N GLY A 65 6.54 11.81 6.90
CA GLY A 65 5.63 12.80 7.47
C GLY A 65 4.27 12.85 6.78
N GLY A 66 3.91 11.80 6.04
CA GLY A 66 2.59 11.65 5.45
C GLY A 66 1.55 11.09 6.41
N VAL A 67 0.29 11.14 5.98
CA VAL A 67 -0.84 10.43 6.60
C VAL A 67 -1.02 9.11 5.84
N ALA A 68 -1.37 8.04 6.53
CA ALA A 68 -1.69 6.77 5.90
C ALA A 68 -2.61 5.94 6.78
N HIS A 69 -3.49 5.17 6.17
CA HIS A 69 -4.35 4.20 6.83
C HIS A 69 -4.27 2.86 6.12
N VAL A 70 -4.43 1.76 6.87
CA VAL A 70 -4.49 0.40 6.32
C VAL A 70 -5.88 -0.15 6.61
N TRP A 71 -6.56 -0.58 5.56
CA TRP A 71 -7.88 -1.20 5.61
C TRP A 71 -7.78 -2.65 5.21
N ARG A 72 -8.51 -3.52 5.90
CA ARG A 72 -8.76 -4.89 5.45
C ARG A 72 -10.08 -4.91 4.71
N ALA A 73 -10.05 -5.27 3.43
CA ALA A 73 -11.24 -5.36 2.61
C ALA A 73 -12.06 -6.59 3.02
N GLU A 74 -13.36 -6.38 3.20
CA GLU A 74 -14.32 -7.44 3.41
C GLU A 74 -15.42 -7.41 2.35
N ARG A 75 -15.92 -8.60 2.04
CA ARG A 75 -17.00 -8.77 1.08
C ARG A 75 -18.32 -8.41 1.77
N VAL A 76 -19.02 -7.40 1.26
CA VAL A 76 -20.23 -6.83 1.88
C VAL A 76 -21.56 -7.31 1.25
N ASP A 77 -21.53 -7.91 0.06
CA ASP A 77 -22.69 -8.44 -0.67
C ASP A 77 -23.09 -9.87 -0.24
N ARG A 78 -22.86 -10.25 1.02
CA ARG A 78 -23.18 -11.61 1.50
C ARG A 78 -24.66 -11.84 1.81
N GLU A 79 -25.47 -10.77 1.84
CA GLU A 79 -26.91 -10.81 2.16
C GLU A 79 -27.76 -9.89 1.23
N LEU A 80 -27.25 -9.53 0.05
CA LEU A 80 -28.04 -8.87 -1.02
C LEU A 80 -28.45 -9.87 -2.09
#